data_AF-A0A835PNN3-F1
#
_entry.id   AF-A0A835PNN3-F1
#
_cell.length_a   1.000
_cell.length_b   1.000
_cell.length_c   1.000
_cell.angle_alpha   90.00
_cell.angle_beta   90.00
_cell.angle_gamma   90.00
#
_symmetry.space_group_name_H-M   'P 1'
#
loop_
_entity.id
_entity.type
_entity.pdbx_description
1 polymer ?
#
loop_
_entity_poly.entity_id
_entity_poly.type
_entity_poly.pdbx_seq_one_letter_code
_entity_poly.pdbx_strand_id
1 'polypeptide(L)'
;MAHRLGDHAYAEKFTIKFLMAKNAFESKLWNGSYFNYDSGNSSNSKSIQADQLAGQWYVASSGLPSLFDSNKIRSTLQKIFDFNVMRVKGGRIGAVNGMHPNGKVDESCMQSREIWTGVTYALAATMILSGMEEQAFTTAEGIFTAGWSEEGYGYWFQTPEGWTIDGHYRSLVYMRPLAIWAMQWALSPPKAILDAPKVNVMERIYISPLTLRAIHENEIKKIVPRSSCFGNTVFHCEC
;
A
#
# COMPACT_ATOMS: atom_id res chain seq x y z
N MET A 1 -5.83 -18.49 10.89
CA MET A 1 -5.08 -19.35 11.83
C MET A 1 -5.93 -19.78 13.02
N ALA A 2 -6.43 -18.86 13.87
CA ALA A 2 -7.27 -19.20 15.03
C ALA A 2 -8.45 -20.15 14.73
N HIS A 3 -9.21 -19.89 13.64
CA HIS A 3 -10.24 -20.81 13.16
C HIS A 3 -9.74 -22.25 12.89
N ARG A 4 -8.53 -22.41 12.34
CA ARG A 4 -7.94 -23.73 12.06
C ARG A 4 -7.51 -24.46 13.33
N LEU A 5 -7.24 -23.72 14.40
CA LEU A 5 -6.84 -24.25 15.71
C LEU A 5 -8.04 -24.46 16.65
N GLY A 6 -9.27 -24.17 16.20
CA GLY A 6 -10.47 -24.24 17.05
C GLY A 6 -10.59 -23.12 18.09
N ASP A 7 -9.74 -22.11 18.04
CA ASP A 7 -9.77 -20.97 18.96
C ASP A 7 -10.78 -19.92 18.49
N HIS A 8 -12.05 -20.17 18.76
CA HIS A 8 -13.16 -19.32 18.34
C HIS A 8 -13.11 -17.92 18.99
N ALA A 9 -12.67 -17.83 20.25
CA ALA A 9 -12.59 -16.55 20.96
C ALA A 9 -11.55 -15.61 20.32
N TYR A 10 -10.36 -16.11 19.99
CA TYR A 10 -9.37 -15.31 19.27
C TYR A 10 -9.77 -15.04 17.82
N ALA A 11 -10.44 -15.99 17.16
CA ALA A 11 -10.94 -15.78 15.81
C ALA A 11 -11.95 -14.61 15.75
N GLU A 12 -12.89 -14.55 16.68
CA GLU A 12 -13.85 -13.44 16.80
C GLU A 12 -13.13 -12.13 17.12
N LYS A 13 -12.23 -12.12 18.12
CA LYS A 13 -11.45 -10.95 18.51
C LYS A 13 -10.67 -10.34 17.34
N PHE A 14 -9.99 -11.17 16.54
CA PHE A 14 -9.22 -10.69 15.40
C PHE A 14 -10.10 -10.24 14.24
N THR A 15 -11.25 -10.89 14.02
CA THR A 15 -12.22 -10.47 13.01
C THR A 15 -12.76 -9.07 13.32
N ILE A 16 -13.16 -8.81 14.56
CA ILE A 16 -13.63 -7.49 14.99
C ILE A 16 -12.53 -6.44 14.80
N LYS A 17 -11.31 -6.72 15.27
CA LYS A 17 -10.18 -5.80 15.12
C LYS A 17 -9.86 -5.51 13.65
N PHE A 18 -9.92 -6.51 12.78
CA PHE A 18 -9.71 -6.37 11.35
C PHE A 18 -10.75 -5.43 10.71
N LEU A 19 -12.04 -5.65 10.97
CA LEU A 19 -13.12 -4.82 10.40
C LEU A 19 -12.98 -3.35 10.82
N MET A 20 -12.69 -3.10 12.10
CA MET A 20 -12.46 -1.74 12.61
C MET A 20 -11.22 -1.09 11.97
N ALA A 21 -10.12 -1.84 11.87
CA ALA A 21 -8.87 -1.34 11.30
C ALA A 21 -9.00 -1.05 9.80
N LYS A 22 -9.67 -1.93 9.04
CA LYS A 22 -9.92 -1.73 7.61
C LYS A 22 -10.71 -0.45 7.35
N ASN A 23 -11.80 -0.24 8.09
CA ASN A 23 -12.60 0.99 7.97
C ASN A 23 -11.78 2.24 8.33
N ALA A 24 -11.01 2.21 9.42
CA ALA A 24 -10.16 3.32 9.83
C ALA A 24 -9.05 3.61 8.80
N PHE A 25 -8.43 2.59 8.23
CA PHE A 25 -7.37 2.72 7.22
C PHE A 25 -7.92 3.37 5.95
N GLU A 26 -8.99 2.81 5.39
CA GLU A 26 -9.58 3.34 4.16
C GLU A 26 -10.12 4.76 4.34
N SER A 27 -10.85 5.04 5.43
CA SER A 27 -11.40 6.38 5.67
C SER A 27 -10.35 7.47 5.87
N LYS A 28 -9.15 7.11 6.37
CA LYS A 28 -8.08 8.08 6.61
C LYS A 28 -7.13 8.26 5.43
N LEU A 29 -6.89 7.20 4.66
CA LEU A 29 -5.79 7.19 3.69
C LEU A 29 -6.26 7.17 2.24
N TRP A 30 -7.43 6.60 1.93
CA TRP A 30 -7.91 6.56 0.55
C TRP A 30 -8.30 7.97 0.09
N ASN A 31 -7.62 8.48 -0.94
CA ASN A 31 -7.84 9.84 -1.46
C ASN A 31 -8.65 9.90 -2.76
N GLY A 32 -9.20 8.76 -3.20
CA GLY A 32 -9.93 8.64 -4.47
C GLY A 32 -9.10 8.08 -5.63
N SER A 33 -7.77 8.01 -5.50
CA SER A 33 -6.90 7.42 -6.54
C SER A 33 -5.80 6.50 -6.00
N TYR A 34 -5.28 6.75 -4.80
CA TYR A 34 -4.30 5.91 -4.12
C TYR A 34 -4.43 6.10 -2.60
N PHE A 35 -3.61 5.43 -1.80
CA PHE A 35 -3.55 5.63 -0.36
C PHE A 35 -2.45 6.63 -0.01
N ASN A 36 -2.81 7.68 0.72
CA ASN A 36 -1.84 8.62 1.28
C ASN A 36 -0.79 7.88 2.13
N TYR A 37 0.45 8.39 2.12
CA TYR A 37 1.56 7.81 2.89
C TYR A 37 1.23 7.67 4.38
N ASP A 38 0.64 8.72 4.97
CA ASP A 38 0.14 8.70 6.34
C ASP A 38 -1.09 9.60 6.50
N SER A 39 -1.66 9.63 7.71
CA SER A 39 -2.82 10.48 8.04
C SER A 39 -2.43 11.82 8.67
N GLY A 40 -1.19 12.27 8.46
CA GLY A 40 -0.68 13.55 8.92
C GLY A 40 -1.04 14.69 7.97
N ASN A 41 -0.56 15.89 8.32
CA ASN A 41 -0.77 17.11 7.54
C ASN A 41 0.54 17.67 6.93
N SER A 42 1.59 16.86 6.91
CA SER A 42 2.87 17.26 6.34
C SER A 42 2.80 17.32 4.81
N SER A 43 3.77 17.97 4.18
CA SER A 43 3.86 18.00 2.71
C SER A 43 4.04 16.61 2.10
N ASN A 44 4.70 15.68 2.80
CA ASN A 44 4.94 14.31 2.37
C ASN A 44 3.84 13.31 2.81
N SER A 45 2.85 13.73 3.62
CA SER A 45 1.71 12.87 4.00
C SER A 45 0.91 12.39 2.78
N LYS A 46 0.97 13.12 1.66
CA LYS A 46 0.34 12.76 0.38
C LYS A 46 1.31 12.15 -0.63
N SER A 47 2.53 11.81 -0.24
CA SER A 47 3.47 11.16 -1.14
C SER A 47 2.94 9.78 -1.56
N ILE A 48 3.14 9.45 -2.82
CA ILE A 48 2.85 8.15 -3.40
C ILE A 48 4.01 7.24 -3.00
N GLN A 49 3.78 6.35 -2.05
CA GLN A 49 4.78 5.38 -1.62
C GLN A 49 4.71 4.12 -2.48
N ALA A 50 5.87 3.66 -2.99
CA ALA A 50 5.95 2.46 -3.83
C ALA A 50 5.43 1.19 -3.12
N ASP A 51 5.61 1.12 -1.80
CA ASP A 51 5.24 -0.05 -0.98
C ASP A 51 3.91 0.12 -0.22
N GLN A 52 3.07 1.10 -0.58
CA GLN A 52 1.83 1.40 0.16
C GLN A 52 0.82 0.24 0.20
N LEU A 53 0.99 -0.77 -0.67
CA LEU A 53 0.17 -1.97 -0.75
C LEU A 53 0.89 -3.25 -0.29
N ALA A 54 1.97 -3.16 0.49
CA ALA A 54 2.69 -4.33 1.04
C ALA A 54 1.77 -5.35 1.75
N GLY A 55 0.79 -4.86 2.51
CA GLY A 55 -0.20 -5.73 3.16
C GLY A 55 -1.10 -6.47 2.16
N GLN A 56 -1.50 -5.78 1.08
CA GLN A 56 -2.31 -6.38 0.01
C GLN A 56 -1.50 -7.44 -0.75
N TRP A 57 -0.22 -7.19 -1.01
CA TRP A 57 0.71 -8.16 -1.58
C TRP A 57 0.76 -9.45 -0.75
N TYR A 58 0.93 -9.31 0.56
CA TYR A 58 1.08 -10.46 1.46
C TYR A 58 -0.20 -11.29 1.55
N VAL A 59 -1.38 -10.66 1.62
CA VAL A 59 -2.64 -11.42 1.64
C VAL A 59 -2.88 -12.17 0.33
N ALA A 60 -2.60 -11.53 -0.82
CA ALA A 60 -2.77 -12.16 -2.13
C ALA A 60 -1.80 -13.34 -2.30
N SER A 61 -0.54 -13.16 -1.92
CA SER A 61 0.48 -14.22 -1.95
C SER A 61 0.14 -15.39 -1.02
N SER A 62 -0.62 -15.12 0.06
CA SER A 62 -1.06 -16.13 1.04
C SER A 62 -2.41 -16.77 0.70
N GLY A 63 -3.03 -16.43 -0.44
CA GLY A 63 -4.36 -16.93 -0.81
C GLY A 63 -5.48 -16.44 0.12
N LEU A 64 -5.28 -15.33 0.83
CA LEU A 64 -6.28 -14.71 1.69
C LEU A 64 -7.16 -13.73 0.89
N PRO A 65 -8.39 -13.44 1.34
CA PRO A 65 -9.24 -12.42 0.71
C PRO A 65 -8.55 -11.05 0.67
N SER A 66 -8.79 -10.31 -0.43
CA SER A 66 -8.22 -8.97 -0.61
C SER A 66 -8.60 -8.01 0.52
N LEU A 67 -7.64 -7.17 0.92
CA LEU A 67 -7.86 -6.12 1.90
C LEU A 67 -8.75 -5.02 1.33
N PHE A 68 -8.63 -4.71 0.05
CA PHE A 68 -9.32 -3.60 -0.62
C PHE A 68 -10.07 -4.07 -1.87
N ASP A 69 -10.99 -3.23 -2.36
CA ASP A 69 -11.67 -3.47 -3.63
C ASP A 69 -10.68 -3.50 -4.78
N SER A 70 -10.92 -4.37 -5.78
CA SER A 70 -10.05 -4.55 -6.95
C SER A 70 -9.76 -3.23 -7.68
N ASN A 71 -10.75 -2.34 -7.76
CA ASN A 71 -10.61 -1.01 -8.37
C ASN A 71 -9.61 -0.12 -7.60
N LYS A 72 -9.64 -0.13 -6.26
CA LYS A 72 -8.69 0.64 -5.43
C LYS A 72 -7.28 0.09 -5.57
N ILE A 73 -7.14 -1.23 -5.59
CA ILE A 73 -5.85 -1.92 -5.79
C ILE A 73 -5.26 -1.52 -7.15
N ARG A 74 -6.01 -1.75 -8.24
CA ARG A 74 -5.54 -1.45 -9.60
C ARG A 74 -5.27 0.04 -9.80
N SER A 75 -6.13 0.93 -9.28
CA SER A 75 -5.90 2.38 -9.35
C SER A 75 -4.63 2.81 -8.62
N THR A 76 -4.37 2.25 -7.45
CA THR A 76 -3.15 2.52 -6.67
C THR A 76 -1.90 2.00 -7.37
N LEU A 77 -1.91 0.75 -7.85
CA LEU A 77 -0.77 0.17 -8.56
C LEU A 77 -0.47 0.91 -9.86
N GLN A 78 -1.51 1.32 -10.61
CA GLN A 78 -1.33 2.15 -11.79
C GLN A 78 -0.74 3.51 -11.42
N LYS A 79 -1.19 4.12 -10.31
CA LYS A 79 -0.60 5.38 -9.83
C LYS A 79 0.89 5.24 -9.53
N ILE A 80 1.28 4.18 -8.83
CA ILE A 80 2.69 3.90 -8.49
C ILE A 80 3.49 3.69 -9.78
N PHE A 81 2.97 2.93 -10.74
CA PHE A 81 3.62 2.72 -12.03
C PHE A 81 3.83 4.04 -12.77
N ASP A 82 2.77 4.82 -12.95
CA ASP A 82 2.80 6.09 -13.70
C ASP A 82 3.72 7.14 -13.05
N PHE A 83 3.91 7.08 -11.74
CA PHE A 83 4.69 8.07 -10.98
C PHE A 83 6.05 7.51 -10.59
N ASN A 84 6.08 6.58 -9.64
CA ASN A 84 7.31 6.10 -9.02
C ASN A 84 8.22 5.32 -9.98
N VAL A 85 7.66 4.75 -11.06
CA VAL A 85 8.42 4.01 -12.09
C VAL A 85 8.64 4.90 -13.31
N MET A 86 7.57 5.24 -14.04
CA MET A 86 7.70 5.82 -15.38
C MET A 86 8.25 7.26 -15.40
N ARG A 87 8.04 8.06 -14.35
CA ARG A 87 8.63 9.42 -14.26
C ARG A 87 10.09 9.41 -13.84
N VAL A 88 10.65 8.25 -13.49
CA VAL A 88 12.04 8.10 -13.06
C VAL A 88 12.81 7.36 -14.14
N LYS A 89 13.60 8.11 -14.93
CA LYS A 89 14.40 7.56 -16.04
C LYS A 89 13.61 6.65 -16.99
N GLY A 90 12.32 6.95 -17.21
CA GLY A 90 11.46 6.16 -18.08
C GLY A 90 11.21 4.73 -17.60
N GLY A 91 11.26 4.47 -16.30
CA GLY A 91 11.09 3.14 -15.70
C GLY A 91 12.35 2.26 -15.70
N ARG A 92 13.47 2.74 -16.26
CA ARG A 92 14.68 1.93 -16.47
C ARG A 92 15.53 1.69 -15.21
N ILE A 93 15.11 2.17 -14.04
CA ILE A 93 15.89 2.04 -12.80
C ILE A 93 15.11 1.51 -11.59
N GLY A 94 13.88 1.02 -11.80
CA GLY A 94 12.98 0.54 -10.74
C GLY A 94 12.06 1.62 -10.19
N ALA A 95 11.43 1.36 -9.03
CA ALA A 95 10.46 2.26 -8.41
C ALA A 95 11.12 3.10 -7.30
N VAL A 96 11.10 4.44 -7.43
CA VAL A 96 11.52 5.31 -6.32
C VAL A 96 10.53 5.22 -5.16
N ASN A 97 11.02 5.19 -3.93
CA ASN A 97 10.19 4.91 -2.76
C ASN A 97 9.08 5.94 -2.55
N GLY A 98 9.37 7.23 -2.70
CA GLY A 98 8.43 8.32 -2.49
C GLY A 98 8.39 9.29 -3.67
N MET A 99 7.19 9.60 -4.13
CA MET A 99 6.98 10.63 -5.14
C MET A 99 5.79 11.52 -4.75
N HIS A 100 5.96 12.83 -4.82
CA HIS A 100 4.86 13.76 -4.60
C HIS A 100 3.82 13.68 -5.74
N PRO A 101 2.55 14.06 -5.50
CA PRO A 101 1.50 14.01 -6.51
C PRO A 101 1.73 14.95 -7.71
N ASN A 102 2.66 15.90 -7.59
CA ASN A 102 3.11 16.76 -8.68
C ASN A 102 4.19 16.10 -9.56
N GLY A 103 4.63 14.88 -9.24
CA GLY A 103 5.63 14.11 -9.98
C GLY A 103 7.09 14.39 -9.57
N LYS A 104 7.34 15.24 -8.56
CA LYS A 104 8.68 15.40 -7.99
C LYS A 104 8.99 14.28 -7.02
N VAL A 105 10.23 13.79 -7.03
CA VAL A 105 10.70 12.82 -6.03
C VAL A 105 10.60 13.43 -4.64
N ASP A 106 10.18 12.62 -3.68
CA ASP A 106 10.10 13.03 -2.28
C ASP A 106 11.51 13.00 -1.68
N GLU A 107 12.00 14.18 -1.27
CA GLU A 107 13.33 14.37 -0.68
C GLU A 107 13.28 14.59 0.84
N SER A 108 12.13 14.32 1.48
CA SER A 108 11.95 14.51 2.93
C SER A 108 12.88 13.66 3.79
N CYS A 109 13.34 12.52 3.29
CA CYS A 109 14.38 11.72 3.92
C CYS A 109 15.29 11.03 2.90
N MET A 110 16.35 10.37 3.39
CA MET A 110 17.25 9.61 2.52
C MET A 110 16.53 8.48 1.80
N GLN A 111 15.64 7.77 2.50
CA GLN A 111 14.97 6.59 2.00
C GLN A 111 13.93 6.92 0.92
N SER A 112 13.26 8.07 1.00
CA SER A 112 12.18 8.43 0.06
C SER A 112 12.68 8.65 -1.37
N ARG A 113 13.93 9.10 -1.54
CA ARG A 113 14.59 9.30 -2.85
C ARG A 113 15.33 8.07 -3.39
N GLU A 114 15.37 6.98 -2.64
CA GLU A 114 16.01 5.74 -3.07
C GLU A 114 15.02 4.87 -3.86
N ILE A 115 15.56 4.08 -4.79
CA ILE A 115 14.93 2.88 -5.31
C ILE A 115 15.39 1.72 -4.44
N TRP A 116 14.47 1.02 -3.78
CA TRP A 116 14.79 -0.23 -3.09
C TRP A 116 14.53 -1.42 -4.01
N THR A 117 15.57 -2.20 -4.24
CA THR A 117 15.57 -3.31 -5.23
C THR A 117 14.51 -4.35 -4.88
N GLY A 118 14.51 -4.81 -3.63
CA GLY A 118 13.55 -5.80 -3.15
C GLY A 118 12.11 -5.28 -3.06
N VAL A 119 11.91 -3.99 -2.75
CA VAL A 119 10.56 -3.38 -2.78
C VAL A 119 10.05 -3.32 -4.22
N THR A 120 10.90 -2.98 -5.18
CA THR A 120 10.52 -2.94 -6.59
C THR A 120 10.09 -4.33 -7.09
N TYR A 121 10.79 -5.40 -6.71
CA TYR A 121 10.37 -6.76 -7.04
C TYR A 121 9.07 -7.20 -6.33
N ALA A 122 8.88 -6.83 -5.07
CA ALA A 122 7.63 -7.09 -4.36
C ALA A 122 6.43 -6.34 -4.99
N LEU A 123 6.65 -5.09 -5.40
CA LEU A 123 5.68 -4.29 -6.16
C LEU A 123 5.33 -4.97 -7.50
N ALA A 124 6.33 -5.44 -8.25
CA ALA A 124 6.11 -6.17 -9.49
C ALA A 124 5.30 -7.46 -9.26
N ALA A 125 5.61 -8.23 -8.21
CA ALA A 125 4.81 -9.41 -7.84
C ALA A 125 3.35 -9.03 -7.53
N THR A 126 3.13 -7.90 -6.86
CA THR A 126 1.79 -7.38 -6.55
C THR A 126 1.01 -6.99 -7.81
N MET A 127 1.70 -6.40 -8.79
CA MET A 127 1.15 -6.07 -10.11
C MET A 127 0.74 -7.35 -10.87
N ILE A 128 1.56 -8.40 -10.86
CA ILE A 128 1.21 -9.71 -11.46
C ILE A 128 -0.06 -10.28 -10.81
N LEU A 129 -0.11 -10.31 -9.47
CA LEU A 129 -1.29 -10.78 -8.72
C LEU A 129 -2.57 -9.94 -8.98
N SER A 130 -2.42 -8.75 -9.55
CA SER A 130 -3.53 -7.85 -9.91
C SER A 130 -3.82 -7.82 -11.42
N GLY A 131 -3.19 -8.72 -12.20
CA GLY A 131 -3.35 -8.82 -13.66
C GLY A 131 -2.76 -7.63 -14.42
N MET A 132 -1.62 -7.11 -13.95
CA MET A 132 -0.88 -5.98 -14.54
C MET A 132 0.54 -6.44 -14.93
N GLU A 133 0.63 -7.53 -15.70
CA GLU A 133 1.91 -8.19 -16.01
C GLU A 133 2.88 -7.28 -16.78
N GLU A 134 2.40 -6.50 -17.76
CA GLU A 134 3.24 -5.57 -18.52
C GLU A 134 3.91 -4.54 -17.60
N GLN A 135 3.13 -3.90 -16.73
CA GLN A 135 3.62 -2.95 -15.74
C GLN A 135 4.59 -3.62 -14.76
N ALA A 136 4.30 -4.86 -14.36
CA ALA A 136 5.16 -5.62 -13.46
C ALA A 136 6.54 -5.87 -14.05
N PHE A 137 6.60 -6.41 -15.27
CA PHE A 137 7.87 -6.71 -15.94
C PHE A 137 8.64 -5.44 -16.27
N THR A 138 7.97 -4.37 -16.69
CA THR A 138 8.61 -3.05 -16.89
C THR A 138 9.25 -2.54 -15.59
N THR A 139 8.51 -2.64 -14.47
CA THR A 139 9.00 -2.22 -13.14
C THR A 139 10.21 -3.04 -12.68
N ALA A 140 10.17 -4.36 -12.85
CA ALA A 140 11.24 -5.27 -12.46
C ALA A 140 12.48 -5.17 -13.38
N GLU A 141 12.26 -4.99 -14.68
CA GLU A 141 13.32 -4.80 -15.68
C GLU A 141 14.18 -3.58 -15.35
N GLY A 142 13.62 -2.54 -14.73
CA GLY A 142 14.40 -1.41 -14.26
C GLY A 142 15.52 -1.79 -13.27
N ILE A 143 15.29 -2.79 -12.41
CA ILE A 143 16.33 -3.29 -11.49
C ILE A 143 17.42 -4.06 -12.26
N PHE A 144 17.04 -4.85 -13.26
CA PHE A 144 17.99 -5.54 -14.14
C PHE A 144 18.81 -4.54 -14.96
N THR A 145 18.16 -3.58 -15.59
CA THR A 145 18.80 -2.57 -16.45
C THR A 145 19.80 -1.75 -15.65
N ALA A 146 19.38 -1.18 -14.51
CA ALA A 146 20.27 -0.38 -13.68
C ALA A 146 21.36 -1.20 -12.98
N GLY A 147 21.05 -2.40 -12.50
CA GLY A 147 21.96 -3.17 -11.66
C GLY A 147 22.88 -4.14 -12.40
N TRP A 148 22.42 -4.71 -13.51
CA TRP A 148 23.05 -5.90 -14.13
C TRP A 148 23.40 -5.74 -15.61
N SER A 149 22.78 -4.79 -16.33
CA SER A 149 23.09 -4.59 -17.75
C SER A 149 24.46 -3.92 -17.97
N GLU A 150 24.98 -4.01 -19.19
CA GLU A 150 26.24 -3.36 -19.58
C GLU A 150 26.19 -1.82 -19.48
N GLU A 151 25.00 -1.23 -19.63
CA GLU A 151 24.75 0.21 -19.51
C GLU A 151 24.48 0.64 -18.05
N GLY A 152 24.41 -0.31 -17.13
CA GLY A 152 24.04 -0.11 -15.72
C GLY A 152 25.21 0.32 -14.83
N TYR A 153 24.97 0.29 -13.53
CA TYR A 153 25.90 0.74 -12.48
C TYR A 153 26.89 -0.35 -12.01
N GLY A 154 26.77 -1.58 -12.51
CA GLY A 154 27.72 -2.66 -12.21
C GLY A 154 27.54 -3.38 -10.88
N TYR A 155 26.31 -3.71 -10.51
CA TYR A 155 25.94 -4.38 -9.24
C TYR A 155 25.76 -5.90 -9.34
N TRP A 156 26.28 -6.53 -10.40
CA TRP A 156 26.25 -7.98 -10.57
C TRP A 156 26.87 -8.71 -9.37
N PHE A 157 26.17 -9.74 -8.90
CA PHE A 157 26.54 -10.59 -7.75
C PHE A 157 26.70 -9.86 -6.40
N GLN A 158 26.30 -8.59 -6.32
CA GLN A 158 26.39 -7.77 -5.12
C GLN A 158 25.24 -6.77 -4.99
N THR A 159 24.06 -7.13 -5.52
CA THR A 159 22.90 -6.25 -5.63
C THR A 159 22.59 -5.55 -4.28
N PRO A 160 22.51 -4.21 -4.25
CA PRO A 160 22.32 -3.46 -3.01
C PRO A 160 20.88 -3.48 -2.51
N GLU A 161 20.68 -3.00 -1.27
CA GLU A 161 19.35 -2.65 -0.76
C GLU A 161 18.66 -1.65 -1.68
N GLY A 162 19.40 -0.61 -2.08
CA GLY A 162 18.88 0.40 -2.98
C GLY A 162 19.92 1.35 -3.53
N TRP A 163 19.48 2.22 -4.43
CA TRP A 163 20.29 3.25 -5.07
C TRP A 163 19.49 4.54 -5.29
N THR A 164 20.18 5.67 -5.44
CA THR A 164 19.57 6.92 -5.89
C THR A 164 19.45 6.95 -7.42
N ILE A 165 18.79 7.99 -7.96
CA ILE A 165 18.59 8.18 -9.41
C ILE A 165 19.92 8.28 -10.19
N ASP A 166 20.97 8.75 -9.53
CA ASP A 166 22.32 8.89 -10.10
C ASP A 166 23.15 7.61 -9.92
N GLY A 167 22.55 6.57 -9.37
CA GLY A 167 23.14 5.25 -9.20
C GLY A 167 23.84 5.04 -7.87
N HIS A 168 24.07 6.04 -7.03
CA HIS A 168 24.76 5.85 -5.74
C HIS A 168 24.03 4.81 -4.87
N TYR A 169 24.71 3.72 -4.52
CA TYR A 169 24.12 2.59 -3.81
C TYR A 169 24.21 2.73 -2.28
N ARG A 170 23.39 1.94 -1.59
CA ARG A 170 23.50 1.68 -0.16
C ARG A 170 23.40 0.18 0.11
N SER A 171 24.34 -0.34 0.91
CA SER A 171 24.42 -1.74 1.37
C SER A 171 24.41 -2.79 0.26
N LEU A 172 25.59 -3.10 -0.32
CA LEU A 172 25.77 -4.19 -1.29
C LEU A 172 25.52 -5.57 -0.67
N VAL A 173 25.38 -6.58 -1.53
CA VAL A 173 25.20 -8.00 -1.15
C VAL A 173 24.00 -8.16 -0.20
N TYR A 174 22.88 -7.54 -0.56
CA TYR A 174 21.73 -7.42 0.34
C TYR A 174 20.72 -8.54 0.14
N MET A 175 19.99 -8.87 1.21
CA MET A 175 19.01 -9.95 1.20
C MET A 175 17.72 -9.59 0.43
N ARG A 176 17.25 -8.34 0.54
CA ARG A 176 15.95 -7.91 0.02
C ARG A 176 15.74 -8.15 -1.50
N PRO A 177 16.74 -7.98 -2.39
CA PRO A 177 16.58 -8.31 -3.81
C PRO A 177 16.11 -9.74 -4.11
N LEU A 178 16.29 -10.70 -3.18
CA LEU A 178 15.74 -12.06 -3.33
C LEU A 178 14.21 -12.09 -3.47
N ALA A 179 13.52 -10.98 -3.17
CA ALA A 179 12.09 -10.79 -3.45
C ALA A 179 11.71 -10.94 -4.93
N ILE A 180 12.67 -10.97 -5.87
CA ILE A 180 12.40 -11.36 -7.27
C ILE A 180 11.66 -12.71 -7.38
N TRP A 181 11.92 -13.64 -6.47
CA TRP A 181 11.22 -14.94 -6.43
C TRP A 181 9.72 -14.82 -6.12
N ALA A 182 9.26 -13.70 -5.54
CA ALA A 182 7.84 -13.44 -5.37
C ALA A 182 7.13 -13.26 -6.72
N MET A 183 7.83 -12.79 -7.76
CA MET A 183 7.26 -12.74 -9.11
C MET A 183 7.03 -14.15 -9.67
N GLN A 184 7.99 -15.05 -9.48
CA GLN A 184 7.82 -16.46 -9.88
C GLN A 184 6.65 -17.12 -9.13
N TRP A 185 6.51 -16.83 -7.84
CA TRP A 185 5.35 -17.27 -7.05
C TRP A 185 4.03 -16.73 -7.63
N ALA A 186 3.98 -15.46 -8.00
CA ALA A 186 2.79 -14.83 -8.58
C ALA A 186 2.43 -15.39 -9.98
N LEU A 187 3.42 -15.69 -10.82
CA LEU A 187 3.23 -16.24 -12.17
C LEU A 187 2.80 -17.71 -12.17
N SER A 188 3.30 -18.47 -11.21
CA SER A 188 3.07 -19.91 -11.14
C SER A 188 2.88 -20.33 -9.68
N PRO A 189 1.77 -19.89 -9.05
CA PRO A 189 1.48 -20.28 -7.68
C PRO A 189 1.35 -21.81 -7.66
N PRO A 190 2.02 -22.50 -6.72
CA PRO A 190 1.89 -23.94 -6.61
C PRO A 190 0.41 -24.28 -6.40
N LYS A 191 -0.03 -25.41 -6.96
CA LYS A 191 -1.35 -25.99 -6.71
C LYS A 191 -1.46 -26.53 -5.28
N ALA A 192 -1.18 -25.71 -4.28
CA ALA A 192 -1.51 -25.99 -2.89
C ALA A 192 -2.99 -25.62 -2.71
N ILE A 193 -3.86 -26.54 -3.12
CA ILE A 193 -5.29 -26.47 -2.85
C ILE A 193 -5.47 -26.56 -1.33
N LEU A 194 -5.90 -25.46 -0.73
CA LEU A 194 -6.90 -25.49 0.33
C LEU A 194 -7.84 -24.33 0.00
N ASP A 195 -9.12 -24.61 -0.25
CA ASP A 195 -10.12 -23.58 -0.50
C ASP A 195 -9.95 -22.46 0.53
N ALA A 196 -9.60 -21.26 0.05
CA ALA A 196 -9.50 -20.10 0.90
C ALA A 196 -10.85 -19.93 1.61
N PRO A 197 -10.87 -19.72 2.95
CA PRO A 197 -12.12 -19.45 3.65
C PRO A 197 -12.80 -18.27 2.96
N LYS A 198 -13.95 -18.51 2.32
CA LYS A 198 -14.74 -17.45 1.72
C LYS A 198 -15.28 -16.61 2.87
N VAL A 199 -14.75 -15.42 3.06
CA VAL A 199 -15.38 -14.43 3.94
C VAL A 199 -16.61 -13.95 3.20
N ASN A 200 -17.73 -14.62 3.46
CA ASN A 200 -18.99 -14.28 2.84
C ASN A 200 -19.45 -12.97 3.49
N VAL A 201 -19.41 -11.85 2.76
CA VAL A 201 -19.86 -10.54 3.25
C VAL A 201 -21.36 -10.58 3.64
N MET A 202 -22.09 -11.57 3.14
CA MET A 202 -23.48 -11.90 3.48
C MET A 202 -23.66 -12.73 4.77
N GLU A 203 -22.60 -13.34 5.31
CA GLU A 203 -22.58 -13.69 6.73
C GLU A 203 -22.40 -12.40 7.52
N ARG A 204 -23.46 -11.59 7.50
CA ARG A 204 -23.78 -10.77 8.65
C ARG A 204 -23.95 -11.74 9.82
N ILE A 205 -22.84 -11.99 10.50
CA ILE A 205 -22.75 -11.54 11.87
C ILE A 205 -23.78 -12.30 12.75
N TYR A 206 -23.40 -13.49 13.22
CA TYR A 206 -23.68 -13.87 14.62
C TYR A 206 -22.77 -13.02 15.52
N ILE A 207 -22.85 -11.70 15.39
CA ILE A 207 -22.30 -10.78 16.37
C ILE A 207 -23.33 -10.75 17.48
N SER A 208 -22.89 -11.11 18.68
CA SER A 208 -23.70 -10.92 19.89
C SER A 208 -24.37 -9.54 19.88
N PRO A 209 -25.65 -9.40 20.25
CA PRO A 209 -26.36 -8.12 20.30
C PRO A 209 -25.58 -7.00 21.04
N LEU A 210 -24.72 -7.39 21.99
CA LEU A 210 -23.83 -6.49 22.72
C LEU A 210 -22.77 -5.84 21.83
N THR A 211 -22.21 -6.59 20.89
CA THR A 211 -21.15 -6.13 20.00
C THR A 211 -21.73 -5.29 18.85
N LEU A 212 -22.98 -5.53 18.44
CA LEU A 212 -23.69 -4.64 17.50
C LEU A 212 -23.92 -3.24 18.10
N ARG A 213 -24.25 -3.16 19.39
CA ARG A 213 -24.38 -1.88 20.13
C ARG A 213 -23.07 -1.10 20.18
N ALA A 214 -21.94 -1.77 20.43
CA ALA A 214 -20.63 -1.12 20.47
C ALA A 214 -20.19 -0.52 19.12
N ILE A 215 -20.60 -1.15 18.00
CA ILE A 215 -20.37 -0.62 16.65
C ILE A 215 -21.25 0.61 16.41
N HIS A 216 -22.53 0.54 16.78
CA HIS A 216 -23.49 1.62 16.56
C HIS A 216 -23.24 2.86 17.45
N GLU A 217 -22.80 2.67 18.71
CA GLU A 217 -22.43 3.79 19.60
C GLU A 217 -21.24 4.60 19.09
N ASN A 218 -20.33 3.98 18.34
CA ASN A 218 -19.20 4.68 17.72
C ASN A 218 -19.59 5.44 16.43
N GLU A 219 -20.65 5.02 15.74
CA GLU A 219 -21.23 5.76 14.61
C GLU A 219 -22.06 6.96 15.09
N ILE A 220 -22.86 6.80 16.15
CA ILE A 220 -23.71 7.87 16.72
C ILE A 220 -22.86 9.01 17.31
N LYS A 221 -21.66 8.74 17.85
CA LYS A 221 -20.76 9.77 18.37
C LYS A 221 -20.14 10.69 17.31
N LYS A 222 -20.38 10.45 16.01
CA LYS A 222 -19.82 11.27 14.90
C LYS A 222 -20.77 12.33 14.34
N ILE A 223 -21.96 12.56 14.90
CA ILE A 223 -22.85 13.62 14.42
C ILE A 223 -23.39 14.45 15.60
N VAL A 224 -22.63 15.48 15.99
CA VAL A 224 -23.21 16.69 16.60
C VAL A 224 -22.51 17.90 15.95
N PRO A 225 -23.19 18.68 15.10
CA PRO A 225 -22.68 19.98 14.68
C PRO A 225 -22.73 20.93 15.88
N ARG A 226 -21.62 21.59 16.20
CA ARG A 226 -21.63 22.72 17.15
C ARG A 226 -22.51 23.83 16.55
N SER A 227 -23.68 24.07 17.13
CA SER A 227 -24.47 25.26 16.88
C SER A 227 -23.74 26.47 17.46
N SER A 228 -23.24 27.37 16.60
CA SER A 228 -22.78 28.69 17.00
C SER A 228 -24.00 29.57 17.33
N CYS A 229 -24.13 29.99 18.58
CA CYS A 229 -25.09 31.00 18.98
C CYS A 229 -24.67 32.36 18.39
N PHE A 230 -25.52 32.94 17.54
CA PHE A 230 -25.45 34.36 17.17
C PHE A 230 -25.89 35.21 18.37
N GLY A 231 -24.98 36.02 18.91
CA GLY A 231 -25.29 37.12 19.81
C GLY A 231 -25.19 38.44 19.06
N ASN A 232 -26.33 39.11 18.87
CA ASN A 232 -26.43 40.45 18.30
C ASN A 232 -25.77 41.49 19.22
N THR A 233 -24.89 42.33 18.67
CA THR A 233 -24.68 43.69 19.18
C THR A 233 -24.50 44.68 18.02
N VAL A 234 -25.59 45.41 17.82
CA VAL A 234 -25.82 46.75 17.26
C VAL A 234 -24.57 47.62 17.06
N PHE A 235 -24.35 48.08 15.83
CA PHE A 235 -23.60 49.30 15.50
C PHE A 235 -24.62 50.40 15.14
N HIS A 236 -24.56 51.53 15.84
CA HIS A 236 -25.21 52.77 15.42
C HIS A 236 -24.22 53.61 14.59
N CYS A 237 -24.70 54.09 13.45
CA CYS A 237 -24.19 55.18 12.59
C CYS A 237 -24.22 56.52 13.38
N GLU A 238 -23.46 57.60 13.17
CA GLU A 238 -22.96 58.32 11.99
C GLU A 238 -21.77 59.25 12.36
N CYS A 239 -21.13 59.79 11.30
CA CYS A 239 -20.12 60.86 11.18
C CYS A 239 -18.65 60.43 11.16
#